data_AF-A0AAF0ISN9-F1
#
_entry.id   AF-A0AAF0ISN9-F1
#
_cell.length_a   1.000
_cell.length_b   1.000
_cell.length_c   1.000
_cell.angle_alpha   90.00
_cell.angle_beta   90.00
_cell.angle_gamma   90.00
#
_symmetry.space_group_name_H-M   'P 1'
#
loop_
_entity.id
_entity.type
_entity.pdbx_description
1 polymer ?
#
loop_
_entity_poly.entity_id
_entity_poly.type
_entity_poly.pdbx_seq_one_letter_code
_entity_poly.pdbx_strand_id
1 'polypeptide(L)'
;MMTCSSSSSTHAAALDETAPAPARPAVSPAPQPKGLPPSTSQSTIQRTNVSKTAPSERARHSVVLPASASGLAPTQEDDPNLPSRDSVIGPPSTVTHSDEPDEYGGGIIASVGQNGGMSMVFENDMVSEQELIAEEQRLISQGGTGILLDEYGQPRPLLPAAQGETATRKCLVLDLDETLVHSSFKMVPNADFVVPVEIDGVTHNVYVIKRPGVDEFLRQMGQLYEVVVFTASLNKYADPVIDILDIHHAVHHRLFRESCYNHYGNYVKDLSQLGRPLHDTIILDNSPASYIFHPSNAVPVSSWFNDPHDTELTDLSPFLQDLVAVDDIRIVLDGLHEHRRFLVGISGIPGAGKSTIAQLVAERINERHGAEVCICVGMDGWHYSRKQLDAMNDPAHAHARRGAAFTFDAETFVAWVEQLRRPALGADLPTLTAPTFSHAEKDPVADGVVIQPYHKMVIVEGLYCNLNMEPWRRAAMCWDLRRKREYVSRDDTSKPG
;
A
#
# COMPACT_ATOMS: atom_id res chain seq x y z
N MET A 1 -39.14 44.49 -8.17
CA MET A 1 -40.14 45.20 -7.33
C MET A 1 -41.45 44.43 -7.39
N MET A 2 -42.13 44.29 -6.24
CA MET A 2 -43.56 43.95 -5.98
C MET A 2 -44.39 43.30 -7.12
N THR A 3 -45.05 42.16 -6.91
CA THR A 3 -46.21 41.88 -6.03
C THR A 3 -46.40 40.34 -5.94
N CYS A 4 -47.21 39.68 -5.09
CA CYS A 4 -48.05 39.97 -3.90
C CYS A 4 -48.18 38.62 -3.12
N SER A 5 -48.87 38.42 -1.98
CA SER A 5 -49.81 39.22 -1.17
C SER A 5 -49.72 38.76 0.32
N SER A 6 -50.69 39.07 1.20
CA SER A 6 -50.71 38.62 2.61
C SER A 6 -52.13 38.40 3.19
N SER A 7 -52.20 37.99 4.48
CA SER A 7 -53.40 37.72 5.33
C SER A 7 -54.11 36.36 5.07
N SER A 8 -54.76 35.68 6.02
CA SER A 8 -54.74 35.62 7.51
C SER A 8 -55.49 34.31 7.94
N SER A 9 -55.70 33.88 9.20
CA SER A 9 -55.56 34.46 10.55
C SER A 9 -55.33 33.34 11.62
N THR A 10 -55.35 33.68 12.91
CA THR A 10 -55.23 32.77 14.07
C THR A 10 -56.56 32.22 14.60
N HIS A 11 -56.56 31.02 15.20
CA HIS A 11 -57.39 30.72 16.37
C HIS A 11 -56.74 29.63 17.24
N ALA A 12 -56.83 29.77 18.57
CA ALA A 12 -56.25 28.86 19.54
C ALA A 12 -57.32 28.01 20.25
N ALA A 13 -56.94 26.80 20.67
CA ALA A 13 -57.62 26.02 21.70
C ALA A 13 -56.59 25.12 22.42
N ALA A 14 -56.62 25.09 23.75
CA ALA A 14 -55.89 24.16 24.61
C ALA A 14 -56.87 23.13 25.22
N LEU A 15 -56.38 22.30 26.17
CA LEU A 15 -56.99 21.11 26.80
C LEU A 15 -56.55 19.78 26.12
N ASP A 16 -56.27 18.69 26.83
CA ASP A 16 -55.93 18.45 28.25
C ASP A 16 -55.21 17.07 28.34
N GLU A 17 -54.63 16.71 29.48
CA GLU A 17 -53.77 15.53 29.66
C GLU A 17 -54.49 14.16 29.64
N THR A 18 -53.66 13.10 29.65
CA THR A 18 -53.94 11.70 30.04
C THR A 18 -54.42 10.68 28.99
N ALA A 19 -53.45 9.94 28.42
CA ALA A 19 -53.63 8.57 27.92
C ALA A 19 -52.33 7.76 28.13
N PRO A 20 -52.38 6.47 28.49
CA PRO A 20 -51.22 5.73 28.99
C PRO A 20 -50.29 5.18 27.90
N ALA A 21 -49.02 4.98 28.25
CA ALA A 21 -48.00 4.39 27.38
C ALA A 21 -48.31 2.91 27.03
N PRO A 22 -47.94 2.44 25.82
CA PRO A 22 -48.17 1.05 25.41
C PRO A 22 -47.30 0.08 26.22
N ALA A 23 -47.89 -1.03 26.63
CA ALA A 23 -47.24 -2.05 27.46
C ALA A 23 -46.11 -2.78 26.71
N ARG A 24 -44.99 -3.03 27.40
CA ARG A 24 -43.90 -3.89 26.90
C ARG A 24 -44.39 -5.33 26.69
N PRO A 25 -44.02 -6.02 25.60
CA PRO A 25 -44.30 -7.45 25.45
C PRO A 25 -43.53 -8.26 26.50
N ALA A 26 -44.18 -9.30 27.02
CA ALA A 26 -43.60 -10.16 28.05
C ALA A 26 -42.48 -11.04 27.50
N VAL A 27 -41.35 -11.08 28.21
CA VAL A 27 -40.22 -11.97 27.88
C VAL A 27 -40.56 -13.39 28.34
N SER A 28 -40.59 -14.34 27.39
CA SER A 28 -40.74 -15.77 27.71
C SER A 28 -39.42 -16.32 28.26
N PRO A 29 -39.44 -17.19 29.29
CA PRO A 29 -38.23 -17.78 29.84
C PRO A 29 -37.58 -18.77 28.87
N ALA A 30 -36.24 -18.75 28.79
CA ALA A 30 -35.46 -19.62 27.91
C ALA A 30 -35.54 -21.11 28.34
N PRO A 31 -35.51 -22.06 27.38
CA PRO A 31 -35.52 -23.49 27.69
C PRO A 31 -34.18 -23.96 28.25
N GLN A 32 -34.23 -24.78 29.31
CA GLN A 32 -33.04 -25.43 29.87
C GLN A 32 -32.47 -26.51 28.93
N PRO A 33 -31.14 -26.74 28.92
CA PRO A 33 -30.51 -27.76 28.08
C PRO A 33 -30.90 -29.17 28.52
N LYS A 34 -31.32 -30.01 27.56
CA LYS A 34 -31.58 -31.44 27.79
C LYS A 34 -30.24 -32.19 27.86
N GLY A 35 -30.02 -32.94 28.95
CA GLY A 35 -28.84 -33.79 29.11
C GLY A 35 -28.81 -34.97 28.14
N LEU A 36 -27.61 -35.37 27.70
CA LEU A 36 -27.41 -36.62 26.95
C LEU A 36 -27.40 -37.84 27.89
N PRO A 37 -27.90 -39.01 27.44
CA PRO A 37 -27.79 -40.26 28.18
C PRO A 37 -26.38 -40.88 28.02
N PRO A 38 -25.94 -41.73 28.97
CA PRO A 38 -24.63 -42.36 28.95
C PRO A 38 -24.59 -43.63 28.10
N SER A 39 -23.44 -43.93 27.49
CA SER A 39 -23.15 -45.24 26.88
C SER A 39 -21.84 -45.84 27.39
N THR A 40 -21.99 -46.89 28.20
CA THR A 40 -21.05 -48.02 28.36
C THR A 40 -20.83 -48.74 27.01
N SER A 41 -19.76 -49.49 26.72
CA SER A 41 -18.55 -49.86 27.48
C SER A 41 -17.49 -50.55 26.58
N GLN A 42 -16.21 -50.32 26.88
CA GLN A 42 -15.05 -51.24 26.80
C GLN A 42 -14.82 -52.17 25.59
N SER A 43 -13.65 -52.05 24.94
CA SER A 43 -12.51 -53.02 25.02
C SER A 43 -11.45 -52.69 23.96
N THR A 44 -10.15 -53.00 23.99
CA THR A 44 -9.09 -53.38 24.95
C THR A 44 -7.80 -53.44 24.10
N ILE A 45 -6.61 -53.53 24.73
CA ILE A 45 -5.26 -53.65 24.11
C ILE A 45 -4.74 -52.29 23.58
N GLN A 46 -3.59 -51.74 24.00
CA GLN A 46 -2.65 -52.12 25.09
C GLN A 46 -1.85 -50.89 25.61
N ARG A 47 -0.99 -51.12 26.62
CA ARG A 47 0.19 -50.29 26.94
C ARG A 47 1.36 -51.21 27.33
N THR A 48 2.56 -50.91 26.84
CA THR A 48 3.82 -51.48 27.36
C THR A 48 4.65 -50.35 27.96
N ASN A 49 4.93 -50.44 29.27
CA ASN A 49 5.90 -49.58 29.96
C ASN A 49 7.30 -50.19 29.83
N VAL A 50 8.37 -49.39 29.68
CA VAL A 50 9.68 -49.61 30.34
C VAL A 50 10.44 -48.27 30.53
N SER A 51 10.90 -48.05 31.77
CA SER A 51 11.97 -47.19 32.34
C SER A 51 12.36 -45.79 31.81
N LYS A 52 12.51 -44.88 32.77
CA LYS A 52 13.31 -43.63 32.71
C LYS A 52 14.82 -43.91 32.79
N THR A 53 15.63 -43.07 32.12
CA THR A 53 17.02 -42.73 32.50
C THR A 53 17.35 -41.30 32.07
N ALA A 54 18.07 -40.54 32.90
CA ALA A 54 18.51 -39.16 32.61
C ALA A 54 20.01 -39.11 32.24
N PRO A 55 20.44 -38.08 31.51
CA PRO A 55 21.64 -37.30 31.88
C PRO A 55 21.44 -35.78 31.63
N SER A 56 21.66 -34.87 32.59
CA SER A 56 22.93 -34.32 33.13
C SER A 56 23.34 -32.97 32.49
N GLU A 57 23.59 -31.96 33.33
CA GLU A 57 23.93 -30.59 32.93
C GLU A 57 25.36 -30.41 32.36
N ARG A 58 25.51 -29.44 31.44
CA ARG A 58 26.71 -28.63 31.09
C ARG A 58 26.30 -27.64 29.98
N ALA A 59 26.92 -26.49 29.76
CA ALA A 59 27.60 -25.52 30.63
C ALA A 59 27.64 -24.19 29.85
N ARG A 60 27.52 -23.03 30.51
CA ARG A 60 27.54 -21.72 29.84
C ARG A 60 28.97 -21.31 29.50
N HIS A 61 29.21 -20.83 28.28
CA HIS A 61 30.43 -20.08 27.95
C HIS A 61 30.11 -18.75 27.26
N SER A 62 30.28 -17.67 28.01
CA SER A 62 30.43 -16.31 27.52
C SER A 62 31.85 -16.12 26.97
N VAL A 63 32.00 -15.45 25.83
CA VAL A 63 33.31 -14.99 25.33
C VAL A 63 33.35 -13.47 25.37
N VAL A 64 34.37 -12.94 26.05
CA VAL A 64 34.67 -11.51 26.16
C VAL A 64 35.71 -11.15 25.09
N LEU A 65 35.53 -10.02 24.40
CA LEU A 65 36.56 -9.44 23.54
C LEU A 65 37.26 -8.29 24.28
N PRO A 66 38.60 -8.31 24.42
CA PRO A 66 39.38 -7.20 24.96
C PRO A 66 39.76 -6.18 23.88
N ALA A 67 40.18 -4.99 24.32
CA ALA A 67 40.53 -3.86 23.45
C ALA A 67 42.03 -3.79 23.09
N SER A 68 42.30 -3.05 22.00
CA SER A 68 43.52 -2.25 21.70
C SER A 68 44.91 -2.93 21.73
N ALA A 69 45.65 -2.84 20.61
CA ALA A 69 46.81 -1.95 20.51
C ALA A 69 47.50 -1.98 19.12
N SER A 70 48.00 -0.82 18.73
CA SER A 70 48.90 -0.51 17.60
C SER A 70 50.25 -1.25 17.58
N GLY A 71 50.85 -1.45 16.40
CA GLY A 71 52.31 -1.40 16.26
C GLY A 71 53.01 -2.18 15.13
N LEU A 72 53.62 -1.43 14.21
CA LEU A 72 54.92 -1.68 13.55
C LEU A 72 55.08 -2.78 12.46
N ALA A 73 55.73 -2.38 11.37
CA ALA A 73 56.28 -3.22 10.27
C ALA A 73 57.70 -3.75 10.64
N PRO A 74 58.36 -4.65 9.85
CA PRO A 74 58.88 -4.37 8.50
C PRO A 74 58.55 -5.52 7.48
N THR A 75 59.13 -5.74 6.29
CA THR A 75 60.37 -5.25 5.62
C THR A 75 60.24 -5.21 4.08
N GLN A 76 61.32 -4.81 3.40
CA GLN A 76 61.58 -4.73 1.95
C GLN A 76 62.24 -6.00 1.37
N GLU A 77 62.14 -6.17 0.05
CA GLU A 77 63.19 -6.69 -0.86
C GLU A 77 63.17 -5.89 -2.19
N ASP A 78 64.26 -5.93 -2.96
CA ASP A 78 64.71 -4.89 -3.91
C ASP A 78 64.33 -5.07 -5.42
N ASP A 79 64.03 -3.95 -6.10
CA ASP A 79 64.71 -3.35 -7.30
C ASP A 79 64.90 -4.19 -8.62
N PRO A 80 65.27 -3.64 -9.82
CA PRO A 80 65.19 -2.27 -10.37
C PRO A 80 64.45 -2.14 -11.72
N ASN A 81 63.90 -0.95 -12.01
CA ASN A 81 64.19 -0.24 -13.28
C ASN A 81 63.73 1.23 -13.27
N LEU A 82 64.61 2.14 -13.68
CA LEU A 82 64.38 3.59 -13.77
C LEU A 82 65.02 4.09 -15.08
N PRO A 83 64.50 5.18 -15.67
CA PRO A 83 65.28 6.41 -15.56
C PRO A 83 64.46 7.72 -15.49
N SER A 84 64.94 8.64 -14.64
CA SER A 84 65.24 10.06 -14.93
C SER A 84 64.11 11.01 -15.40
N ARG A 85 64.02 12.28 -14.96
CA ARG A 85 64.92 13.15 -14.17
C ARG A 85 64.20 14.46 -13.80
N ASP A 86 64.66 15.13 -12.73
CA ASP A 86 64.79 16.60 -12.53
C ASP A 86 63.58 17.56 -12.81
N SER A 87 63.29 18.64 -12.06
CA SER A 87 63.82 19.18 -10.79
C SER A 87 63.00 20.42 -10.31
N VAL A 88 62.79 20.54 -8.98
CA VAL A 88 63.10 21.74 -8.11
C VAL A 88 62.21 23.02 -8.08
N ILE A 89 61.60 23.27 -6.88
CA ILE A 89 61.40 24.54 -6.10
C ILE A 89 60.76 25.77 -6.81
N GLY A 90 59.69 26.46 -6.36
CA GLY A 90 59.28 26.95 -5.02
C GLY A 90 58.73 28.42 -5.14
N PRO A 91 58.11 29.02 -4.08
CA PRO A 91 57.26 30.25 -4.14
C PRO A 91 58.01 31.54 -3.63
N PRO A 92 57.42 32.71 -3.19
CA PRO A 92 56.00 33.11 -2.96
C PRO A 92 55.57 34.61 -3.20
N SER A 93 54.28 34.94 -2.94
CA SER A 93 53.67 36.24 -2.47
C SER A 93 53.83 37.56 -3.30
N THR A 94 53.00 38.64 -3.24
CA THR A 94 51.96 39.13 -2.28
C THR A 94 51.07 40.28 -2.88
N VAL A 95 49.77 40.37 -2.49
CA VAL A 95 48.97 41.60 -2.11
C VAL A 95 48.42 42.64 -3.16
N THR A 96 47.05 42.71 -3.24
CA THR A 96 46.07 43.84 -3.49
C THR A 96 46.31 44.86 -4.63
N HIS A 97 45.34 45.41 -5.38
CA HIS A 97 43.86 45.54 -5.38
C HIS A 97 43.42 46.00 -6.82
N SER A 98 42.16 46.15 -7.28
CA SER A 98 40.77 45.98 -6.75
C SER A 98 39.80 45.64 -7.92
N ASP A 99 38.55 46.13 -7.87
CA ASP A 99 37.50 46.27 -8.91
C ASP A 99 36.75 44.98 -9.40
N GLU A 100 35.43 45.03 -9.25
CA GLU A 100 34.39 44.11 -9.76
C GLU A 100 33.64 44.76 -10.94
N PRO A 101 32.77 44.06 -11.70
CA PRO A 101 32.65 42.60 -11.91
C PRO A 101 32.64 42.23 -13.42
N ASP A 102 33.02 40.99 -13.80
CA ASP A 102 32.91 40.54 -15.20
C ASP A 102 32.29 39.14 -15.38
N GLU A 103 31.58 39.01 -16.50
CA GLU A 103 30.74 37.88 -16.91
C GLU A 103 31.53 36.58 -17.15
N TYR A 104 31.01 35.44 -16.67
CA TYR A 104 31.50 34.12 -17.12
C TYR A 104 30.70 33.61 -18.33
N GLY A 105 31.00 34.15 -19.50
CA GLY A 105 30.48 33.68 -20.79
C GLY A 105 31.10 32.34 -21.21
N GLY A 106 30.44 31.22 -20.88
CA GLY A 106 30.77 29.89 -21.42
C GLY A 106 30.13 29.66 -22.80
N GLY A 107 30.93 29.66 -23.86
CA GLY A 107 30.45 29.70 -25.25
C GLY A 107 29.64 28.47 -25.72
N ILE A 108 28.55 28.74 -26.44
CA ILE A 108 27.70 27.74 -27.10
C ILE A 108 28.34 27.29 -28.43
N ILE A 109 28.58 25.98 -28.60
CA ILE A 109 28.79 25.39 -29.93
C ILE A 109 27.46 24.84 -30.42
N ALA A 110 26.75 25.63 -31.23
CA ALA A 110 25.49 25.23 -31.83
C ALA A 110 25.74 24.37 -33.09
N SER A 111 25.38 23.09 -33.02
CA SER A 111 25.19 22.23 -34.20
C SER A 111 23.69 22.15 -34.50
N VAL A 112 23.25 22.76 -35.60
CA VAL A 112 21.82 22.86 -35.94
C VAL A 112 21.36 21.59 -36.67
N GLY A 113 20.76 20.67 -35.91
CA GLY A 113 19.92 19.60 -36.44
C GLY A 113 18.44 20.00 -36.41
N GLN A 114 17.71 19.83 -37.50
CA GLN A 114 16.29 20.22 -37.58
C GLN A 114 15.37 19.21 -36.87
N ASN A 115 15.16 19.42 -35.57
CA ASN A 115 13.86 19.41 -34.87
C ASN A 115 14.08 19.41 -33.35
N GLY A 116 13.37 20.28 -32.63
CA GLY A 116 13.65 20.56 -31.22
C GLY A 116 13.17 19.47 -30.25
N GLY A 117 14.02 19.16 -29.27
CA GLY A 117 13.70 18.30 -28.13
C GLY A 117 14.91 18.20 -27.19
N MET A 118 14.86 18.89 -26.05
CA MET A 118 15.89 18.76 -25.01
C MET A 118 15.59 17.49 -24.19
N SER A 119 16.49 16.50 -24.22
CA SER A 119 16.36 15.28 -23.41
C SER A 119 17.47 15.23 -22.36
N MET A 120 17.07 15.25 -21.09
CA MET A 120 17.97 14.98 -19.96
C MET A 120 18.21 13.46 -19.89
N VAL A 121 19.46 13.03 -20.03
CA VAL A 121 19.83 11.62 -19.91
C VAL A 121 20.14 11.32 -18.44
N PHE A 122 19.36 10.44 -17.82
CA PHE A 122 19.68 9.84 -16.53
C PHE A 122 20.30 8.46 -16.78
N GLU A 123 21.49 8.20 -16.24
CA GLU A 123 22.05 6.86 -16.15
C GLU A 123 21.24 6.05 -15.12
N ASN A 124 20.67 4.93 -15.56
CA ASN A 124 19.93 4.00 -14.71
C ASN A 124 20.78 2.76 -14.42
N ASP A 125 21.29 2.63 -13.20
CA ASP A 125 21.78 1.35 -12.69
C ASP A 125 20.62 0.37 -12.51
N MET A 126 20.66 -0.77 -13.20
CA MET A 126 19.68 -1.84 -13.01
C MET A 126 20.01 -2.66 -11.76
N VAL A 127 19.50 -2.20 -10.61
CA VAL A 127 19.56 -2.93 -9.32
C VAL A 127 18.86 -4.29 -9.44
N SER A 128 19.47 -5.34 -8.88
CA SER A 128 18.94 -6.70 -8.98
C SER A 128 17.75 -6.94 -8.05
N GLU A 129 16.88 -7.88 -8.42
CA GLU A 129 15.70 -8.26 -7.62
C GLU A 129 16.06 -8.80 -6.23
N GLN A 130 17.26 -9.38 -6.08
CA GLN A 130 17.77 -9.85 -4.80
C GLN A 130 18.22 -8.70 -3.90
N GLU A 131 18.80 -7.64 -4.49
CA GLU A 131 19.11 -6.40 -3.78
C GLU A 131 17.84 -5.64 -3.41
N LEU A 132 16.82 -5.60 -4.26
CA LEU A 132 15.52 -4.98 -3.92
C LEU A 132 14.86 -5.64 -2.70
N ILE A 133 14.84 -6.97 -2.61
CA ILE A 133 14.26 -7.68 -1.45
C ILE A 133 15.16 -7.54 -0.21
N ALA A 134 16.49 -7.55 -0.38
CA ALA A 134 17.42 -7.33 0.72
C ALA A 134 17.31 -5.90 1.27
N GLU A 135 17.11 -4.92 0.40
CA GLU A 135 16.89 -3.51 0.76
C GLU A 135 15.49 -3.32 1.37
N GLU A 136 14.43 -3.96 0.86
CA GLU A 136 13.11 -3.99 1.50
C GLU A 136 13.19 -4.52 2.94
N GLN A 137 13.85 -5.67 3.15
CA GLN A 137 14.08 -6.23 4.49
C GLN A 137 14.97 -5.31 5.35
N ARG A 138 15.97 -4.66 4.75
CA ARG A 138 16.81 -3.67 5.42
C ARG A 138 16.00 -2.46 5.85
N LEU A 139 15.06 -1.97 5.04
CA LEU A 139 14.21 -0.83 5.35
C LEU A 139 13.09 -1.18 6.33
N ILE A 140 12.59 -2.41 6.34
CA ILE A 140 11.73 -2.89 7.43
C ILE A 140 12.53 -2.96 8.76
N SER A 141 13.86 -3.05 8.69
CA SER A 141 14.75 -2.95 9.87
C SER A 141 15.40 -1.56 10.11
N GLN A 142 15.20 -0.59 9.20
CA GLN A 142 15.77 0.77 9.28
C GLN A 142 14.70 1.87 9.35
N GLY A 143 13.60 1.74 8.62
CA GLY A 143 12.32 2.29 9.03
C GLY A 143 11.91 1.60 10.34
N GLY A 144 11.48 2.38 11.33
CA GLY A 144 11.54 1.91 12.71
C GLY A 144 12.85 2.18 13.44
N THR A 145 13.80 2.93 12.84
CA THR A 145 14.93 3.55 13.58
C THR A 145 14.46 4.50 14.68
N GLY A 146 13.18 4.89 14.66
CA GLY A 146 12.55 5.71 15.66
C GLY A 146 12.72 7.19 15.36
N ILE A 147 12.65 7.98 16.42
CA ILE A 147 12.66 9.44 16.32
C ILE A 147 14.07 9.92 15.93
N LEU A 148 14.17 10.65 14.81
CA LEU A 148 15.41 11.30 14.37
C LEU A 148 15.95 12.24 15.46
N LEU A 149 17.27 12.32 15.59
CA LEU A 149 17.91 13.28 16.50
C LEU A 149 18.20 14.61 15.78
N ASP A 150 18.07 15.71 16.50
CA ASP A 150 18.51 17.03 16.04
C ASP A 150 20.02 17.26 16.22
N GLU A 151 20.50 18.46 15.88
CA GLU A 151 21.91 18.86 15.98
C GLU A 151 22.46 18.88 17.42
N TYR A 152 21.59 18.81 18.44
CA TYR A 152 21.91 18.71 19.87
C TYR A 152 21.72 17.28 20.42
N GLY A 153 21.47 16.30 19.54
CA GLY A 153 21.21 14.91 19.91
C GLY A 153 19.86 14.68 20.60
N GLN A 154 18.90 15.62 20.49
CA GLN A 154 17.57 15.49 21.07
C GLN A 154 16.59 14.83 20.09
N PRO A 155 15.68 13.95 20.55
CA PRO A 155 14.64 13.39 19.69
C PRO A 155 13.72 14.48 19.12
N ARG A 156 13.60 14.52 17.79
CA ARG A 156 12.74 15.40 17.01
C ARG A 156 11.60 14.61 16.35
N PRO A 157 10.52 14.29 17.07
CA PRO A 157 9.36 13.60 16.51
C PRO A 157 8.63 14.50 15.51
N LEU A 158 7.90 13.89 14.56
CA LEU A 158 7.05 14.58 13.59
C LEU A 158 5.88 15.31 14.27
N LEU A 159 5.38 14.78 15.40
CA LEU A 159 4.32 15.40 16.19
C LEU A 159 4.91 15.98 17.49
N PRO A 160 4.38 17.10 18.01
CA PRO A 160 4.67 17.51 19.37
C PRO A 160 4.20 16.45 20.38
N ALA A 161 4.71 16.52 21.61
CA ALA A 161 4.18 15.71 22.72
C ALA A 161 2.67 15.95 22.86
N ALA A 162 1.89 14.87 23.04
CA ALA A 162 0.45 14.95 23.21
C ALA A 162 0.06 15.76 24.47
N GLN A 163 -1.06 16.46 24.43
CA GLN A 163 -1.50 17.38 25.49
C GLN A 163 -3.00 17.28 25.75
N GLY A 164 -3.42 17.58 26.98
CA GLY A 164 -4.83 17.59 27.35
C GLY A 164 -5.50 16.23 27.10
N GLU A 165 -6.65 16.24 26.43
CA GLU A 165 -7.42 15.02 26.17
C GLU A 165 -6.72 14.04 25.20
N THR A 166 -5.91 14.52 24.25
CA THR A 166 -5.23 13.63 23.29
C THR A 166 -4.15 12.77 23.93
N ALA A 167 -3.57 13.22 25.05
CA ALA A 167 -2.54 12.47 25.79
C ALA A 167 -3.03 11.14 26.38
N THR A 168 -4.34 10.88 26.37
CA THR A 168 -4.97 9.63 26.82
C THR A 168 -5.63 8.83 25.69
N ARG A 169 -5.57 9.33 24.45
CA ARG A 169 -6.17 8.69 23.27
C ARG A 169 -5.09 8.00 22.44
N LYS A 170 -5.50 6.95 21.73
CA LYS A 170 -4.68 6.32 20.69
C LYS A 170 -4.51 7.29 19.50
N CYS A 171 -3.44 7.13 18.73
CA CYS A 171 -3.17 7.90 17.52
C CYS A 171 -3.79 7.20 16.30
N LEU A 172 -4.59 7.92 15.52
CA LEU A 172 -5.16 7.43 14.26
C LEU A 172 -4.62 8.28 13.10
N VAL A 173 -3.75 7.67 12.31
CA VAL A 173 -3.19 8.25 11.09
C VAL A 173 -4.12 7.95 9.92
N LEU A 174 -4.59 8.97 9.23
CA LEU A 174 -5.46 8.87 8.06
C LEU A 174 -4.72 9.38 6.82
N ASP A 175 -4.74 8.61 5.73
CA ASP A 175 -4.46 9.18 4.41
C ASP A 175 -5.60 10.06 3.90
N LEU A 176 -5.33 10.88 2.89
CA LEU A 176 -6.29 11.85 2.35
C LEU A 176 -6.87 11.40 0.99
N ASP A 177 -6.01 11.37 -0.03
CA ASP A 177 -6.37 11.07 -1.41
C ASP A 177 -6.68 9.57 -1.58
N GLU A 178 -7.72 9.24 -2.34
CA GLU A 178 -8.29 7.89 -2.49
C GLU A 178 -8.74 7.19 -1.18
N THR A 179 -8.54 7.79 0.00
CA THR A 179 -8.99 7.27 1.31
C THR A 179 -10.19 8.03 1.86
N LEU A 180 -10.12 9.36 1.98
CA LEU A 180 -11.20 10.23 2.51
C LEU A 180 -11.88 11.06 1.40
N VAL A 181 -11.13 11.39 0.35
CA VAL A 181 -11.59 12.18 -0.81
C VAL A 181 -10.97 11.63 -2.09
N HIS A 182 -11.52 12.02 -3.24
CA HIS A 182 -10.85 11.87 -4.53
C HIS A 182 -10.81 13.22 -5.24
N SER A 183 -9.69 13.52 -5.90
CA SER A 183 -9.39 14.83 -6.46
C SER A 183 -8.91 14.77 -7.91
N SER A 184 -9.32 15.75 -8.70
CA SER A 184 -8.98 15.82 -10.12
C SER A 184 -8.71 17.25 -10.60
N PHE A 185 -7.68 17.43 -11.43
CA PHE A 185 -7.49 18.65 -12.22
C PHE A 185 -8.49 18.77 -13.39
N LYS A 186 -9.21 17.69 -13.73
CA LYS A 186 -10.30 17.72 -14.72
C LYS A 186 -11.60 18.09 -14.02
N MET A 187 -12.42 18.92 -14.67
CA MET A 187 -13.72 19.31 -14.14
C MET A 187 -14.61 18.10 -13.85
N VAL A 188 -15.01 17.95 -12.58
CA VAL A 188 -15.99 16.96 -12.12
C VAL A 188 -17.33 17.68 -11.96
N PRO A 189 -18.39 17.34 -12.72
CA PRO A 189 -19.66 18.08 -12.69
C PRO A 189 -20.37 18.11 -11.32
N ASN A 190 -20.12 17.09 -10.49
CA ASN A 190 -20.70 16.93 -9.15
C ASN A 190 -19.59 16.96 -8.08
N ALA A 191 -18.63 17.88 -8.20
CA ALA A 191 -17.64 18.12 -7.14
C ALA A 191 -18.33 18.68 -5.88
N ASP A 192 -17.98 18.15 -4.71
CA ASP A 192 -18.46 18.69 -3.42
C ASP A 192 -17.86 20.08 -3.15
N PHE A 193 -16.59 20.26 -3.52
CA PHE A 193 -15.90 21.55 -3.47
C PHE A 193 -14.75 21.64 -4.48
N VAL A 194 -14.24 22.86 -4.68
CA VAL A 194 -13.16 23.16 -5.61
C VAL A 194 -12.08 23.94 -4.87
N VAL A 195 -10.84 23.45 -4.93
CA VAL A 195 -9.67 24.08 -4.32
C VAL A 195 -8.81 24.73 -5.40
N PRO A 196 -8.56 26.05 -5.35
CA PRO A 196 -7.57 26.71 -6.21
C PRO A 196 -6.16 26.42 -5.68
N VAL A 197 -5.32 25.76 -6.49
CA VAL A 197 -3.93 25.42 -6.15
C VAL A 197 -2.98 26.13 -7.10
N GLU A 198 -1.99 26.84 -6.58
CA GLU A 198 -0.96 27.47 -7.40
C GLU A 198 0.15 26.46 -7.78
N ILE A 199 0.45 26.37 -9.07
CA ILE A 199 1.53 25.57 -9.65
C ILE A 199 2.26 26.47 -10.64
N ASP A 200 3.55 26.69 -10.42
CA ASP A 200 4.42 27.50 -11.28
C ASP A 200 3.87 28.90 -11.62
N GLY A 201 3.25 29.56 -10.64
CA GLY A 201 2.62 30.88 -10.77
C GLY A 201 1.23 30.88 -11.45
N VAL A 202 0.69 29.70 -11.78
CA VAL A 202 -0.63 29.53 -12.40
C VAL A 202 -1.58 28.88 -11.40
N THR A 203 -2.76 29.47 -11.21
CA THR A 203 -3.82 28.86 -10.39
C THR A 203 -4.57 27.79 -11.18
N HIS A 204 -4.56 26.56 -10.69
CA HIS A 204 -5.32 25.44 -11.22
C HIS A 204 -6.44 25.06 -10.25
N ASN A 205 -7.65 24.85 -10.77
CA ASN A 205 -8.77 24.37 -9.97
C ASN A 205 -8.68 22.83 -9.83
N VAL A 206 -8.59 22.36 -8.59
CA VAL A 206 -8.72 20.95 -8.23
C VAL A 206 -10.14 20.70 -7.76
N TYR A 207 -10.84 19.79 -8.43
CA TYR A 207 -12.21 19.39 -8.14
C TYR A 207 -12.16 18.20 -7.19
N VAL A 208 -12.80 18.34 -6.03
CA VAL A 208 -12.75 17.35 -4.94
C VAL A 208 -14.14 16.77 -4.73
N ILE A 209 -14.19 15.45 -4.57
CA ILE A 209 -15.39 14.73 -4.13
C ILE A 209 -15.10 13.97 -2.84
N LYS A 210 -16.09 13.94 -1.96
CA LYS A 210 -16.03 13.37 -0.61
C LYS A 210 -16.43 11.90 -0.65
N ARG A 211 -15.66 11.05 0.01
CA ARG A 211 -16.05 9.65 0.18
C ARG A 211 -17.33 9.58 1.02
N PRO A 212 -18.34 8.76 0.65
CA PRO A 212 -19.55 8.59 1.45
C PRO A 212 -19.25 8.29 2.93
N GLY A 213 -19.95 8.98 3.83
CA GLY A 213 -19.79 8.84 5.27
C GLY A 213 -18.61 9.61 5.90
N VAL A 214 -17.74 10.27 5.13
CA VAL A 214 -16.51 10.90 5.66
C VAL A 214 -16.74 11.93 6.78
N ASP A 215 -17.84 12.70 6.73
CA ASP A 215 -18.15 13.70 7.76
C ASP A 215 -18.41 13.05 9.13
N GLU A 216 -19.27 12.02 9.13
CA GLU A 216 -19.62 11.28 10.33
C GLU A 216 -18.45 10.42 10.83
N PHE A 217 -17.66 9.86 9.90
CA PHE A 217 -16.41 9.16 10.21
C PHE A 217 -15.44 10.08 10.95
N LEU A 218 -15.09 11.25 10.40
CA LEU A 218 -14.20 12.21 11.05
C LEU A 218 -14.77 12.70 12.39
N ARG A 219 -16.09 12.97 12.45
CA ARG A 219 -16.76 13.35 13.71
C ARG A 219 -16.62 12.29 14.81
N GLN A 220 -16.77 11.01 14.47
CA GLN A 220 -16.62 9.92 15.42
C GLN A 220 -15.15 9.70 15.79
N MET A 221 -14.26 9.62 14.80
CA MET A 221 -12.84 9.36 15.04
C MET A 221 -12.18 10.49 15.84
N GLY A 222 -12.53 11.75 15.60
CA GLY A 222 -12.05 12.90 16.39
C GLY A 222 -12.51 12.92 17.85
N GLN A 223 -13.52 12.13 18.22
CA GLN A 223 -13.97 11.95 19.61
C GLN A 223 -13.21 10.81 20.32
N LEU A 224 -12.73 9.83 19.56
CA LEU A 224 -12.12 8.59 20.06
C LEU A 224 -10.58 8.63 20.05
N TYR A 225 -10.00 9.28 19.04
CA TYR A 225 -8.58 9.26 18.71
C TYR A 225 -7.94 10.66 18.75
N GLU A 226 -6.61 10.69 18.82
CA GLU A 226 -5.82 11.80 18.29
C GLU A 226 -5.64 11.56 16.78
N VAL A 227 -6.41 12.29 15.96
CA VAL A 227 -6.42 12.10 14.51
C VAL A 227 -5.29 12.91 13.85
N VAL A 228 -4.50 12.24 13.02
CA VAL A 228 -3.41 12.82 12.23
C VAL A 228 -3.72 12.58 10.76
N VAL A 229 -3.93 13.63 9.96
CA VAL A 229 -3.95 13.45 8.50
C VAL A 229 -2.49 13.43 8.04
N PHE A 230 -2.05 12.31 7.49
CA PHE A 230 -0.69 12.13 6.95
C PHE A 230 -0.80 11.69 5.50
N THR A 231 -0.52 12.61 4.58
CA THR A 231 -0.66 12.40 3.13
C THR A 231 0.67 12.50 2.38
N ALA A 232 0.79 11.75 1.29
CA ALA A 232 1.89 11.91 0.32
C ALA A 232 1.70 13.12 -0.62
N SER A 233 0.65 13.92 -0.45
CA SER A 233 0.39 15.14 -1.20
C SER A 233 1.11 16.38 -0.61
N LEU A 234 1.25 17.42 -1.43
CA LEU A 234 1.84 18.70 -1.02
C LEU A 234 0.85 19.51 -0.17
N ASN A 235 1.35 20.20 0.85
CA ASN A 235 0.54 21.04 1.74
C ASN A 235 -0.34 22.06 1.00
N LYS A 236 0.18 22.71 -0.05
CA LYS A 236 -0.53 23.71 -0.88
C LYS A 236 -1.84 23.24 -1.51
N TYR A 237 -2.06 21.93 -1.57
CA TYR A 237 -3.32 21.31 -1.96
C TYR A 237 -4.03 20.70 -0.74
N ALA A 238 -3.30 19.94 0.09
CA ALA A 238 -3.89 19.19 1.19
C ALA A 238 -4.45 20.08 2.31
N ASP A 239 -3.79 21.19 2.69
CA ASP A 239 -4.29 22.08 3.74
C ASP A 239 -5.68 22.65 3.41
N PRO A 240 -5.90 23.30 2.25
CA PRO A 240 -7.23 23.78 1.87
C PRO A 240 -8.30 22.68 1.76
N VAL A 241 -7.92 21.45 1.38
CA VAL A 241 -8.86 20.31 1.38
C VAL A 241 -9.27 19.95 2.81
N ILE A 242 -8.31 19.85 3.73
CA ILE A 242 -8.59 19.50 5.13
C ILE A 242 -9.37 20.63 5.82
N ASP A 243 -9.10 21.90 5.50
CA ASP A 243 -9.86 23.05 6.02
C ASP A 243 -11.35 23.03 5.65
N ILE A 244 -11.69 22.50 4.47
CA ILE A 244 -13.08 22.37 4.00
C ILE A 244 -13.71 21.06 4.50
N LEU A 245 -12.92 19.99 4.60
CA LEU A 245 -13.37 18.66 4.99
C LEU A 245 -13.61 18.54 6.51
N ASP A 246 -12.75 19.11 7.34
CA ASP A 246 -12.78 18.96 8.80
C ASP A 246 -13.72 19.95 9.50
N ILE A 247 -15.00 19.88 9.13
CA ILE A 247 -16.09 20.71 9.69
C ILE A 247 -16.34 20.49 11.19
N HIS A 248 -15.72 19.46 11.78
CA HIS A 248 -15.87 19.08 13.18
C HIS A 248 -14.61 19.34 14.02
N HIS A 249 -13.54 19.86 13.42
CA HIS A 249 -12.23 20.06 14.07
C HIS A 249 -11.68 18.77 14.72
N ALA A 250 -11.86 17.65 14.02
CA ALA A 250 -11.41 16.33 14.39
C ALA A 250 -9.91 16.12 14.14
N VAL A 251 -9.31 16.82 13.17
CA VAL A 251 -7.90 16.65 12.78
C VAL A 251 -7.00 17.46 13.71
N HIS A 252 -6.18 16.75 14.49
CA HIS A 252 -5.31 17.35 15.49
C HIS A 252 -3.94 17.75 14.90
N HIS A 253 -3.43 16.98 13.95
CA HIS A 253 -2.17 17.24 13.26
C HIS A 253 -2.27 16.96 11.76
N ARG A 254 -1.45 17.68 10.97
CA ARG A 254 -1.34 17.51 9.51
C ARG A 254 0.12 17.27 9.14
N LEU A 255 0.37 16.19 8.40
CA LEU A 255 1.67 15.80 7.87
C LEU A 255 1.55 15.58 6.36
N PHE A 256 2.58 15.98 5.62
CA PHE A 256 2.55 16.08 4.17
C PHE A 256 3.70 15.30 3.53
N ARG A 257 3.86 15.43 2.21
CA ARG A 257 4.95 14.82 1.44
C ARG A 257 6.34 15.00 2.05
N GLU A 258 6.61 16.15 2.64
CA GLU A 258 7.89 16.50 3.26
C GLU A 258 8.18 15.71 4.54
N SER A 259 7.14 15.13 5.16
CA SER A 259 7.24 14.24 6.32
C SER A 259 7.34 12.75 5.93
N CYS A 260 7.14 12.41 4.65
CA CYS A 260 7.25 11.04 4.16
C CYS A 260 8.72 10.66 3.91
N TYR A 261 9.07 9.42 4.21
CA TYR A 261 10.33 8.83 3.79
C TYR A 261 10.23 8.41 2.31
N ASN A 262 11.01 9.05 1.43
CA ASN A 262 11.02 8.71 0.00
C ASN A 262 11.90 7.48 -0.24
N HIS A 263 11.29 6.36 -0.64
CA HIS A 263 11.95 5.11 -0.94
C HIS A 263 11.71 4.66 -2.39
N TYR A 264 12.73 4.81 -3.24
CA TYR A 264 12.68 4.53 -4.69
C TYR A 264 11.42 5.08 -5.39
N GLY A 265 10.97 6.28 -5.01
CA GLY A 265 9.80 6.95 -5.58
C GLY A 265 8.46 6.62 -4.89
N ASN A 266 8.45 5.77 -3.86
CA ASN A 266 7.31 5.57 -2.98
C ASN A 266 7.43 6.46 -1.74
N TYR A 267 6.33 7.05 -1.29
CA TYR A 267 6.28 7.87 -0.09
C TYR A 267 5.81 7.01 1.10
N VAL A 268 6.74 6.64 1.98
CA VAL A 268 6.48 5.80 3.16
C VAL A 268 6.22 6.67 4.39
N LYS A 269 5.20 6.32 5.16
CA LYS A 269 4.75 6.98 6.39
C LYS A 269 5.30 6.21 7.60
N ASP A 270 6.53 6.54 8.00
CA ASP A 270 7.18 5.86 9.13
C ASP A 270 6.57 6.28 10.48
N LEU A 271 5.65 5.45 10.99
CA LEU A 271 4.94 5.68 12.24
C LEU A 271 5.87 5.81 13.46
N SER A 272 7.08 5.24 13.41
CA SER A 272 8.05 5.33 14.51
C SER A 272 8.58 6.75 14.73
N GLN A 273 8.47 7.61 13.71
CA GLN A 273 8.91 9.01 13.76
C GLN A 273 7.85 9.93 14.37
N LEU A 274 6.60 9.48 14.56
CA LEU A 274 5.50 10.31 15.07
C LEU A 274 5.68 10.75 16.53
N GLY A 275 6.50 10.04 17.32
CA GLY A 275 6.55 10.26 18.76
C GLY A 275 5.27 9.80 19.48
N ARG A 276 4.72 8.66 19.03
CA ARG A 276 3.56 7.96 19.64
C ARG A 276 3.90 6.47 19.82
N PRO A 277 3.33 5.79 20.83
CA PRO A 277 3.58 4.36 21.02
C PRO A 277 2.97 3.55 19.88
N LEU A 278 3.73 2.63 19.28
CA LEU A 278 3.25 1.78 18.18
C LEU A 278 2.15 0.80 18.60
N HIS A 279 2.00 0.45 19.88
CA HIS A 279 0.85 -0.35 20.34
C HIS A 279 -0.48 0.46 20.38
N ASP A 280 -0.37 1.79 20.27
CA ASP A 280 -1.47 2.75 20.31
C ASP A 280 -1.58 3.58 19.02
N THR A 281 -0.88 3.21 17.94
CA THR A 281 -0.88 3.96 16.68
C THR A 281 -1.48 3.10 15.57
N ILE A 282 -2.53 3.59 14.92
CA ILE A 282 -3.20 2.93 13.79
C ILE A 282 -2.96 3.78 12.54
N ILE A 283 -2.79 3.15 11.38
CA ILE A 283 -2.86 3.84 10.07
C ILE A 283 -4.00 3.29 9.20
N LEU A 284 -4.78 4.18 8.61
CA LEU A 284 -5.79 3.90 7.59
C LEU A 284 -5.34 4.52 6.27
N ASP A 285 -4.99 3.68 5.29
CA ASP A 285 -4.37 4.09 4.04
C ASP A 285 -4.63 3.05 2.94
N ASN A 286 -4.99 3.51 1.74
CA ASN A 286 -5.35 2.62 0.63
C ASN A 286 -4.15 2.06 -0.15
N SER A 287 -2.92 2.41 0.23
CA SER A 287 -1.68 2.02 -0.45
C SER A 287 -0.79 1.23 0.52
N PRO A 288 -0.63 -0.10 0.34
CA PRO A 288 0.25 -0.92 1.17
C PRO A 288 1.72 -0.47 1.21
N ALA A 289 2.18 0.21 0.16
CA ALA A 289 3.53 0.79 0.12
C ALA A 289 3.71 1.93 1.15
N SER A 290 2.63 2.65 1.51
CA SER A 290 2.68 3.76 2.45
C SER A 290 3.04 3.33 3.87
N TYR A 291 2.66 2.12 4.28
CA TYR A 291 2.88 1.57 5.64
C TYR A 291 3.79 0.34 5.65
N ILE A 292 4.65 0.17 4.65
CA ILE A 292 5.53 -1.00 4.49
C ILE A 292 6.43 -1.28 5.72
N PHE A 293 6.77 -0.26 6.51
CA PHE A 293 7.54 -0.43 7.76
C PHE A 293 6.70 -0.85 8.97
N HIS A 294 5.38 -0.59 8.94
CA HIS A 294 4.47 -0.83 10.05
C HIS A 294 3.20 -1.57 9.59
N PRO A 295 3.32 -2.73 8.92
CA PRO A 295 2.15 -3.46 8.42
C PRO A 295 1.19 -3.80 9.56
N SER A 296 1.69 -4.32 10.68
CA SER A 296 0.93 -4.65 11.91
C SER A 296 0.14 -3.49 12.54
N ASN A 297 0.34 -2.26 12.07
CA ASN A 297 -0.37 -1.06 12.52
C ASN A 297 -1.47 -0.61 11.54
N ALA A 298 -1.59 -1.28 10.39
CA ALA A 298 -2.43 -0.83 9.30
C ALA A 298 -3.82 -1.48 9.30
N VAL A 299 -4.84 -0.65 9.20
CA VAL A 299 -6.17 -1.04 8.73
C VAL A 299 -6.19 -0.77 7.22
N PRO A 300 -6.22 -1.80 6.36
CA PRO A 300 -6.33 -1.58 4.92
C PRO A 300 -7.71 -1.04 4.56
N VAL A 301 -7.76 -0.15 3.58
CA VAL A 301 -9.01 0.39 3.01
C VAL A 301 -8.89 0.37 1.48
N SER A 302 -10.00 0.20 0.76
CA SER A 302 -9.97 0.26 -0.70
C SER A 302 -9.81 1.71 -1.20
N SER A 303 -9.13 1.86 -2.34
CA SER A 303 -9.02 3.14 -3.05
C SER A 303 -10.38 3.55 -3.59
N TRP A 304 -10.93 4.65 -3.07
CA TRP A 304 -12.19 5.22 -3.54
C TRP A 304 -11.96 6.33 -4.56
N PHE A 305 -12.86 6.39 -5.54
CA PHE A 305 -12.79 7.38 -6.63
C PHE A 305 -14.09 8.15 -6.79
N ASN A 306 -15.21 7.47 -7.03
CA ASN A 306 -16.49 8.12 -7.31
C ASN A 306 -17.74 7.23 -7.13
N ASP A 307 -17.66 6.11 -6.42
CA ASP A 307 -18.85 5.28 -6.17
C ASP A 307 -19.70 5.91 -5.05
N PRO A 308 -20.94 6.35 -5.32
CA PRO A 308 -21.82 6.91 -4.30
C PRO A 308 -22.42 5.85 -3.36
N HIS A 309 -22.24 4.55 -3.64
CA HIS A 309 -22.69 3.44 -2.78
C HIS A 309 -21.56 2.86 -1.92
N ASP A 310 -20.36 3.44 -1.97
CA ASP A 310 -19.29 3.11 -1.04
C ASP A 310 -19.78 3.28 0.41
N THR A 311 -19.41 2.33 1.25
CA THR A 311 -19.82 2.27 2.67
C THR A 311 -18.63 2.01 3.59
N GLU A 312 -17.40 1.94 3.05
CA GLU A 312 -16.25 1.35 3.75
C GLU A 312 -15.85 2.16 4.99
N LEU A 313 -15.90 3.50 4.94
CA LEU A 313 -15.68 4.34 6.13
C LEU A 313 -16.74 4.11 7.22
N THR A 314 -17.99 3.84 6.82
CA THR A 314 -19.08 3.57 7.76
C THR A 314 -18.92 2.17 8.38
N ASP A 315 -18.55 1.18 7.57
CA ASP A 315 -18.34 -0.21 7.99
C ASP A 315 -17.08 -0.38 8.87
N LEU A 316 -16.06 0.45 8.65
CA LEU A 316 -14.84 0.48 9.47
C LEU A 316 -15.02 1.21 10.81
N SER A 317 -15.99 2.12 10.94
CA SER A 317 -16.18 2.91 12.17
C SER A 317 -16.38 2.06 13.43
N PRO A 318 -17.24 1.01 13.46
CA PRO A 318 -17.38 0.14 14.62
C PRO A 318 -16.09 -0.61 14.96
N PHE A 319 -15.35 -1.08 13.95
CA PHE A 319 -14.09 -1.78 14.17
C PHE A 319 -13.01 -0.87 14.77
N LEU A 320 -12.87 0.36 14.25
CA LEU A 320 -12.00 1.38 14.85
C LEU A 320 -12.49 1.78 16.25
N GLN A 321 -13.79 1.76 16.52
CA GLN A 321 -14.31 2.02 17.88
C GLN A 321 -13.91 0.90 18.86
N ASP A 322 -13.97 -0.37 18.47
CA ASP A 322 -13.55 -1.50 19.31
C ASP A 322 -12.04 -1.46 19.64
N LEU A 323 -11.19 -1.05 18.69
CA LEU A 323 -9.74 -0.92 18.89
C LEU A 323 -9.34 0.09 19.99
N VAL A 324 -10.21 1.03 20.36
CA VAL A 324 -9.96 1.99 21.44
C VAL A 324 -9.71 1.29 22.78
N ALA A 325 -10.39 0.16 23.01
CA ALA A 325 -10.31 -0.61 24.27
C ALA A 325 -9.21 -1.68 24.29
N VAL A 326 -8.42 -1.82 23.22
CA VAL A 326 -7.38 -2.85 23.09
C VAL A 326 -6.03 -2.32 23.59
N ASP A 327 -5.35 -3.03 24.50
CA ASP A 327 -4.07 -2.59 25.06
C ASP A 327 -2.93 -2.50 24.01
N ASP A 328 -2.87 -3.44 23.07
CA ASP A 328 -1.95 -3.40 21.92
C ASP A 328 -2.71 -3.77 20.64
N ILE A 329 -3.01 -2.76 19.82
CA ILE A 329 -3.82 -2.89 18.60
C ILE A 329 -3.23 -3.91 17.62
N ARG A 330 -1.91 -4.10 17.63
CA ARG A 330 -1.19 -4.94 16.66
C ARG A 330 -1.55 -6.42 16.82
N ILE A 331 -1.91 -6.86 18.03
CA ILE A 331 -2.38 -8.22 18.29
C ILE A 331 -3.68 -8.53 17.51
N VAL A 332 -4.53 -7.51 17.30
CA VAL A 332 -5.78 -7.65 16.54
C VAL A 332 -5.52 -7.50 15.03
N LEU A 333 -4.69 -6.52 14.64
CA LEU A 333 -4.38 -6.24 13.24
C LEU A 333 -3.50 -7.31 12.57
N ASP A 334 -2.53 -7.89 13.27
CA ASP A 334 -1.76 -9.03 12.77
C ASP A 334 -2.65 -10.22 12.43
N GLY A 335 -3.71 -10.47 13.23
CA GLY A 335 -4.74 -11.45 12.90
C GLY A 335 -5.45 -11.14 11.57
N LEU A 336 -5.84 -9.88 11.33
CA LEU A 336 -6.41 -9.48 10.03
C LEU A 336 -5.44 -9.68 8.86
N HIS A 337 -4.13 -9.59 9.09
CA HIS A 337 -3.12 -9.86 8.07
C HIS A 337 -2.89 -11.34 7.81
N GLU A 338 -2.95 -12.19 8.84
CA GLU A 338 -2.89 -13.65 8.68
C GLU A 338 -4.07 -14.19 7.87
N HIS A 339 -5.23 -13.53 7.95
CA HIS A 339 -6.46 -13.92 7.24
C HIS A 339 -6.69 -13.27 5.86
N ARG A 340 -5.69 -12.58 5.27
CA ARG A 340 -5.77 -12.05 3.89
C ARG A 340 -4.68 -12.62 2.96
N ARG A 341 -4.89 -12.51 1.65
CA ARG A 341 -3.86 -12.80 0.63
C ARG A 341 -3.19 -11.51 0.16
N PHE A 342 -1.87 -11.55 -0.02
CA PHE A 342 -1.11 -10.52 -0.70
C PHE A 342 -1.15 -10.77 -2.22
N LEU A 343 -1.61 -9.79 -3.00
CA LEU A 343 -1.90 -9.95 -4.43
C LEU A 343 -0.98 -9.08 -5.29
N VAL A 344 -0.26 -9.70 -6.22
CA VAL A 344 0.67 -9.03 -7.13
C VAL A 344 0.16 -9.11 -8.57
N GLY A 345 -0.08 -7.95 -9.19
CA GLY A 345 -0.51 -7.86 -10.59
C GLY A 345 0.65 -7.53 -11.53
N ILE A 346 1.05 -8.49 -12.37
CA ILE A 346 2.10 -8.33 -13.39
C ILE A 346 1.47 -8.16 -14.78
N SER A 347 1.86 -7.12 -15.51
CA SER A 347 1.42 -6.92 -16.90
C SER A 347 2.54 -6.55 -17.85
N GLY A 348 2.31 -6.72 -19.15
CA GLY A 348 3.34 -6.55 -20.17
C GLY A 348 3.01 -7.30 -21.46
N ILE A 349 3.65 -6.93 -22.56
CA ILE A 349 3.34 -7.46 -23.89
C ILE A 349 3.62 -8.98 -24.04
N PRO A 350 3.11 -9.66 -25.08
CA PRO A 350 3.51 -11.03 -25.40
C PRO A 350 5.04 -11.12 -25.55
N GLY A 351 5.64 -12.24 -25.11
CA GLY A 351 7.10 -12.42 -25.16
C GLY A 351 7.90 -11.65 -24.12
N ALA A 352 7.32 -10.74 -23.33
CA ALA A 352 8.01 -9.97 -22.30
C ALA A 352 8.51 -10.79 -21.08
N GLY A 353 8.39 -12.13 -21.08
CA GLY A 353 8.90 -12.99 -20.00
C GLY A 353 8.14 -12.89 -18.66
N LYS A 354 6.88 -12.46 -18.68
CA LYS A 354 6.02 -12.30 -17.49
C LYS A 354 5.86 -13.59 -16.68
N SER A 355 5.44 -14.67 -17.34
CA SER A 355 5.21 -15.98 -16.73
C SER A 355 6.50 -16.51 -16.09
N THR A 356 7.64 -16.32 -16.76
CA THR A 356 8.97 -16.70 -16.26
C THR A 356 9.35 -15.95 -14.98
N ILE A 357 9.19 -14.61 -14.92
CA ILE A 357 9.51 -13.87 -13.70
C ILE A 357 8.51 -14.14 -12.58
N ALA A 358 7.22 -14.29 -12.90
CA ALA A 358 6.21 -14.67 -11.92
C ALA A 358 6.56 -16.01 -11.24
N GLN A 359 6.86 -17.05 -12.03
CA GLN A 359 7.24 -18.36 -11.54
C GLN A 359 8.52 -18.31 -10.70
N LEU A 360 9.59 -17.68 -11.20
CA LEU A 360 10.86 -17.54 -10.46
C LEU A 360 10.69 -16.82 -9.12
N VAL A 361 9.83 -15.80 -9.05
CA VAL A 361 9.52 -15.09 -7.79
C VAL A 361 8.74 -15.99 -6.84
N ALA A 362 7.70 -16.70 -7.30
CA ALA A 362 6.94 -17.62 -6.45
C ALA A 362 7.80 -18.78 -5.93
N GLU A 363 8.61 -19.41 -6.80
CA GLU A 363 9.59 -20.44 -6.44
C GLU A 363 10.56 -19.92 -5.38
N ARG A 364 11.17 -18.74 -5.59
CA ARG A 364 12.12 -18.15 -4.64
C ARG A 364 11.49 -17.80 -3.29
N ILE A 365 10.23 -17.37 -3.27
CA ILE A 365 9.49 -17.12 -2.03
C ILE A 365 9.25 -18.46 -1.31
N ASN A 366 8.78 -19.47 -2.03
CA ASN A 366 8.53 -20.80 -1.46
C ASN A 366 9.80 -21.46 -0.90
N GLU A 367 10.93 -21.32 -1.58
CA GLU A 367 12.26 -21.73 -1.08
C GLU A 367 12.60 -21.06 0.26
N ARG A 368 12.45 -19.73 0.36
CA ARG A 368 12.78 -18.96 1.56
C ARG A 368 11.90 -19.31 2.76
N HIS A 369 10.62 -19.62 2.51
CA HIS A 369 9.66 -19.99 3.54
C HIS A 369 9.63 -21.50 3.86
N GLY A 370 10.30 -22.34 3.04
CA GLY A 370 10.28 -23.80 3.20
C GLY A 370 8.91 -24.45 2.97
N ALA A 371 7.97 -23.73 2.33
CA ALA A 371 6.59 -24.13 2.11
C ALA A 371 5.99 -23.40 0.90
N GLU A 372 4.95 -23.99 0.29
CA GLU A 372 4.24 -23.43 -0.87
C GLU A 372 3.30 -22.27 -0.46
N VAL A 373 3.87 -21.15 -0.02
CA VAL A 373 3.10 -19.97 0.44
C VAL A 373 2.71 -19.01 -0.68
N CYS A 374 3.32 -19.15 -1.86
CA CYS A 374 3.12 -18.31 -3.03
C CYS A 374 2.79 -19.15 -4.27
N ILE A 375 1.81 -18.70 -5.07
CA ILE A 375 1.37 -19.37 -6.31
C ILE A 375 1.19 -18.36 -7.45
N CYS A 376 1.48 -18.80 -8.68
CA CYS A 376 1.24 -18.02 -9.89
C CYS A 376 -0.06 -18.42 -10.59
N VAL A 377 -0.80 -17.45 -11.12
CA VAL A 377 -1.98 -17.67 -11.95
C VAL A 377 -1.86 -16.83 -13.24
N GLY A 378 -1.96 -17.49 -14.38
CA GLY A 378 -1.95 -16.83 -15.69
C GLY A 378 -3.34 -16.37 -16.11
N MET A 379 -3.47 -15.09 -16.47
CA MET A 379 -4.69 -14.47 -17.00
C MET A 379 -5.18 -15.15 -18.31
N ASP A 380 -4.30 -15.88 -19.00
CA ASP A 380 -4.62 -16.57 -20.25
C ASP A 380 -5.72 -17.64 -20.09
N GLY A 381 -5.98 -18.13 -18.87
CA GLY A 381 -7.14 -18.98 -18.57
C GLY A 381 -8.50 -18.33 -18.84
N TRP A 382 -8.55 -16.99 -18.95
CA TRP A 382 -9.77 -16.24 -19.24
C TRP A 382 -9.93 -15.86 -20.72
N HIS A 383 -9.14 -16.42 -21.64
CA HIS A 383 -9.48 -16.33 -23.07
C HIS A 383 -10.87 -16.93 -23.32
N TYR A 384 -11.70 -16.28 -24.15
CA TYR A 384 -12.87 -16.98 -24.68
C TYR A 384 -12.44 -18.22 -25.48
N SER A 385 -13.18 -19.32 -25.30
CA SER A 385 -13.01 -20.51 -26.11
C SER A 385 -13.34 -20.22 -27.58
N ARG A 386 -12.78 -21.01 -28.50
CA ARG A 386 -13.07 -20.89 -29.93
C ARG A 386 -14.56 -20.91 -30.23
N LYS A 387 -15.31 -21.79 -29.55
CA LYS A 387 -16.78 -21.88 -29.65
C LYS A 387 -17.50 -20.60 -29.21
N GLN A 388 -16.96 -19.85 -28.24
CA GLN A 388 -17.49 -18.54 -27.85
C GLN A 388 -17.12 -17.46 -28.88
N LEU A 389 -15.90 -17.49 -29.45
CA LEU A 389 -15.50 -16.59 -30.54
C LEU A 389 -16.35 -16.82 -31.81
N ASP A 390 -16.68 -18.07 -32.12
CA ASP A 390 -17.58 -18.47 -33.22
C ASP A 390 -18.99 -17.90 -33.09
N ALA A 391 -19.43 -17.58 -31.87
CA ALA A 391 -20.74 -17.02 -31.56
C ALA A 391 -20.76 -15.48 -31.48
N MET A 392 -19.63 -14.80 -31.72
CA MET A 392 -19.56 -13.33 -31.75
C MET A 392 -20.14 -12.75 -33.04
N ASN A 393 -20.45 -11.44 -33.04
CA ASN A 393 -21.00 -10.74 -34.21
C ASN A 393 -20.08 -10.75 -35.44
N ASP A 394 -18.76 -10.78 -35.22
CA ASP A 394 -17.74 -10.98 -36.26
C ASP A 394 -16.70 -12.02 -35.80
N PRO A 395 -16.96 -13.31 -36.05
CA PRO A 395 -16.04 -14.38 -35.65
C PRO A 395 -14.68 -14.30 -36.35
N ALA A 396 -14.64 -13.83 -37.60
CA ALA A 396 -13.40 -13.76 -38.38
C ALA A 396 -12.45 -12.72 -37.76
N HIS A 397 -12.96 -11.55 -37.40
CA HIS A 397 -12.21 -10.54 -36.66
C HIS A 397 -11.83 -11.04 -35.25
N ALA A 398 -12.75 -11.69 -34.54
CA ALA A 398 -12.50 -12.21 -33.19
C ALA A 398 -11.36 -13.25 -33.16
N HIS A 399 -11.34 -14.20 -34.09
CA HIS A 399 -10.24 -15.16 -34.22
C HIS A 399 -8.93 -14.50 -34.66
N ALA A 400 -8.98 -13.56 -35.63
CA ALA A 400 -7.79 -12.82 -36.08
C ALA A 400 -7.18 -11.89 -35.01
N ARG A 401 -7.97 -11.49 -34.01
CA ARG A 401 -7.58 -10.62 -32.89
C ARG A 401 -7.51 -11.35 -31.55
N ARG A 402 -7.51 -12.69 -31.54
CA ARG A 402 -7.44 -13.46 -30.30
C ARG A 402 -6.18 -13.09 -29.50
N GLY A 403 -6.37 -12.80 -28.21
CA GLY A 403 -5.35 -12.18 -27.35
C GLY A 403 -5.52 -10.66 -27.19
N ALA A 404 -6.45 -10.01 -27.92
CA ALA A 404 -6.90 -8.65 -27.62
C ALA A 404 -7.90 -8.64 -26.45
N ALA A 405 -7.98 -7.55 -25.69
CA ALA A 405 -8.78 -7.45 -24.46
C ALA A 405 -10.26 -7.88 -24.59
N PHE A 406 -10.91 -7.61 -25.73
CA PHE A 406 -12.30 -8.03 -25.96
C PHE A 406 -12.49 -9.54 -26.21
N THR A 407 -11.38 -10.28 -26.40
CA THR A 407 -11.38 -11.75 -26.61
C THR A 407 -11.17 -12.54 -25.32
N PHE A 408 -11.25 -11.88 -24.16
CA PHE A 408 -11.23 -12.46 -22.82
C PHE A 408 -12.56 -12.26 -22.11
N ASP A 409 -12.90 -13.21 -21.23
CA ASP A 409 -13.97 -13.07 -20.24
C ASP A 409 -13.49 -12.20 -19.06
N ALA A 410 -13.50 -10.89 -19.32
CA ALA A 410 -12.97 -9.89 -18.40
C ALA A 410 -13.77 -9.79 -17.08
N GLU A 411 -15.07 -10.04 -17.12
CA GLU A 411 -15.94 -9.97 -15.94
C GLU A 411 -15.66 -11.11 -14.96
N THR A 412 -15.53 -12.35 -15.45
CA THR A 412 -15.19 -13.48 -14.57
C THR A 412 -13.75 -13.42 -14.07
N PHE A 413 -12.81 -12.83 -14.81
CA PHE A 413 -11.47 -12.53 -14.30
C PHE A 413 -11.54 -11.55 -13.12
N VAL A 414 -12.23 -10.43 -13.30
CA VAL A 414 -12.34 -9.40 -12.26
C VAL A 414 -13.06 -9.94 -11.02
N ALA A 415 -14.19 -10.63 -11.19
CA ALA A 415 -14.93 -11.22 -10.07
C ALA A 415 -14.13 -12.29 -9.30
N TRP A 416 -13.17 -12.97 -9.96
CA TRP A 416 -12.24 -13.89 -9.31
C TRP A 416 -11.14 -13.15 -8.52
N VAL A 417 -10.60 -12.06 -9.07
CA VAL A 417 -9.63 -11.20 -8.36
C VAL A 417 -10.26 -10.54 -7.13
N GLU A 418 -11.51 -10.05 -7.25
CA GLU A 418 -12.28 -9.51 -6.13
C GLU A 418 -12.53 -10.57 -5.04
N GLN A 419 -12.73 -11.84 -5.41
CA GLN A 419 -12.83 -12.95 -4.44
C GLN A 419 -11.49 -13.26 -3.76
N LEU A 420 -10.37 -13.25 -4.49
CA LEU A 420 -9.03 -13.44 -3.93
C LEU A 420 -8.66 -12.40 -2.86
N ARG A 421 -9.17 -11.17 -3.01
CA ARG A 421 -8.88 -10.05 -2.12
C ARG A 421 -9.63 -10.13 -0.78
N ARG A 422 -10.75 -10.85 -0.69
CA ARG A 422 -11.59 -10.88 0.52
C ARG A 422 -10.86 -11.50 1.72
N PRO A 423 -10.81 -10.83 2.88
CA PRO A 423 -10.25 -11.40 4.11
C PRO A 423 -11.19 -12.48 4.68
N ALA A 424 -10.61 -13.50 5.31
CA ALA A 424 -11.34 -14.55 6.02
C ALA A 424 -11.51 -14.20 7.50
N LEU A 425 -12.36 -13.22 7.79
CA LEU A 425 -12.62 -12.70 9.14
C LEU A 425 -13.05 -13.82 10.12
N GLY A 426 -12.10 -14.32 10.92
CA GLY A 426 -12.32 -15.40 11.90
C GLY A 426 -12.37 -16.82 11.32
N ALA A 427 -11.88 -17.04 10.09
CA ALA A 427 -11.85 -18.36 9.44
C ALA A 427 -10.57 -18.57 8.61
N ASP A 428 -10.34 -19.81 8.18
CA ASP A 428 -9.32 -20.08 7.15
C ASP A 428 -9.73 -19.45 5.81
N LEU A 429 -8.73 -19.00 5.02
CA LEU A 429 -8.95 -18.53 3.66
C LEU A 429 -9.64 -19.61 2.81
N PRO A 430 -10.59 -19.27 1.93
CA PRO A 430 -11.24 -20.26 1.09
C PRO A 430 -10.25 -20.87 0.09
N THR A 431 -10.42 -22.15 -0.23
CA THR A 431 -9.84 -22.73 -1.44
C THR A 431 -10.56 -22.13 -2.64
N LEU A 432 -9.82 -21.52 -3.57
CA LEU A 432 -10.35 -20.96 -4.81
C LEU A 432 -9.77 -21.71 -6.00
N THR A 433 -10.48 -21.75 -7.11
CA THR A 433 -9.98 -22.28 -8.38
C THR A 433 -9.82 -21.16 -9.40
N ALA A 434 -8.95 -21.35 -10.38
CA ALA A 434 -8.79 -20.48 -11.53
C ALA A 434 -8.66 -21.31 -12.81
N PRO A 435 -9.15 -20.83 -13.96
CA PRO A 435 -8.90 -21.49 -15.23
C PRO A 435 -7.42 -21.36 -15.63
N THR A 436 -6.97 -22.26 -16.50
CA THR A 436 -5.66 -22.21 -17.16
C THR A 436 -5.83 -22.29 -18.68
N PHE A 437 -4.77 -22.13 -19.47
CA PHE A 437 -4.83 -22.23 -20.93
C PHE A 437 -4.13 -23.48 -21.46
N SER A 438 -4.84 -24.34 -22.20
CA SER A 438 -4.25 -25.51 -22.84
C SER A 438 -3.70 -25.15 -24.22
N HIS A 439 -2.38 -25.17 -24.39
CA HIS A 439 -1.77 -24.96 -25.72
C HIS A 439 -2.03 -26.11 -26.71
N ALA A 440 -2.37 -27.30 -26.22
CA ALA A 440 -2.71 -28.45 -27.06
C ALA A 440 -4.12 -28.30 -27.67
N GLU A 441 -5.10 -27.93 -26.85
CA GLU A 441 -6.48 -27.68 -27.29
C GLU A 441 -6.63 -26.29 -27.91
N LYS A 442 -5.74 -25.37 -27.54
CA LYS A 442 -5.76 -23.93 -27.81
C LYS A 442 -7.04 -23.27 -27.31
N ASP A 443 -7.47 -23.64 -26.10
CA ASP A 443 -8.66 -23.15 -25.42
C ASP A 443 -8.45 -23.17 -23.89
N PRO A 444 -9.25 -22.39 -23.13
CA PRO A 444 -9.19 -22.39 -21.67
C PRO A 444 -9.68 -23.72 -21.07
N VAL A 445 -9.08 -24.11 -19.95
CA VAL A 445 -9.47 -25.26 -19.13
C VAL A 445 -9.93 -24.74 -17.77
N ALA A 446 -11.19 -24.99 -17.43
CA ALA A 446 -11.77 -24.60 -16.15
C ALA A 446 -11.04 -25.28 -14.98
N ASP A 447 -10.96 -24.58 -13.84
CA ASP A 447 -10.41 -25.07 -12.56
C ASP A 447 -8.98 -25.66 -12.62
N GLY A 448 -8.20 -25.27 -13.64
CA GLY A 448 -6.85 -25.80 -13.88
C GLY A 448 -5.77 -25.35 -12.88
N VAL A 449 -6.05 -24.39 -12.00
CA VAL A 449 -5.18 -23.98 -10.89
C VAL A 449 -5.99 -23.94 -9.60
N VAL A 450 -5.44 -24.48 -8.50
CA VAL A 450 -6.09 -24.54 -7.18
C VAL A 450 -5.32 -23.70 -6.17
N ILE A 451 -5.94 -22.62 -5.71
CA ILE A 451 -5.39 -21.66 -4.77
C ILE A 451 -5.86 -22.02 -3.35
N GLN A 452 -5.09 -22.88 -2.70
CA GLN A 452 -5.30 -23.37 -1.33
C GLN A 452 -5.31 -22.25 -0.25
N PRO A 453 -5.85 -22.51 0.96
CA PRO A 453 -5.90 -21.56 2.09
C PRO A 453 -4.52 -21.07 2.56
N TYR A 454 -3.50 -21.92 2.42
CA TYR A 454 -2.14 -21.66 2.88
C TYR A 454 -1.33 -20.75 1.93
N HIS A 455 -1.79 -20.50 0.69
CA HIS A 455 -1.12 -19.57 -0.21
C HIS A 455 -1.38 -18.11 0.23
N LYS A 456 -0.52 -17.59 1.10
CA LYS A 456 -0.60 -16.21 1.59
C LYS A 456 -0.26 -15.18 0.51
N MET A 457 0.42 -15.57 -0.57
CA MET A 457 0.68 -14.70 -1.73
C MET A 457 0.16 -15.32 -3.04
N VAL A 458 -0.42 -14.47 -3.91
CA VAL A 458 -0.83 -14.88 -5.27
C VAL A 458 -0.32 -13.86 -6.28
N ILE A 459 0.48 -14.34 -7.24
CA ILE A 459 0.99 -13.55 -8.36
C ILE A 459 0.12 -13.81 -9.59
N VAL A 460 -0.55 -12.78 -10.08
CA VAL A 460 -1.39 -12.85 -11.28
C VAL A 460 -0.67 -12.15 -12.43
N GLU A 461 -0.44 -12.88 -13.53
CA GLU A 461 0.31 -12.35 -14.68
C GLU A 461 -0.51 -12.44 -15.98
N GLY A 462 -0.41 -11.42 -16.83
CA GLY A 462 -1.19 -11.38 -18.07
C GLY A 462 -1.00 -10.11 -18.89
N LEU A 463 -1.74 -9.98 -19.98
CA LEU A 463 -1.68 -8.76 -20.80
C LEU A 463 -2.37 -7.56 -20.13
N TYR A 464 -3.44 -7.81 -19.36
CA TYR A 464 -4.42 -6.80 -18.98
C TYR A 464 -4.67 -6.67 -17.46
N CYS A 465 -3.89 -7.33 -16.61
CA CYS A 465 -4.06 -7.27 -15.15
C CYS A 465 -3.98 -5.84 -14.59
N ASN A 466 -3.21 -4.95 -15.25
CA ASN A 466 -3.08 -3.53 -14.93
C ASN A 466 -3.68 -2.60 -16.01
N LEU A 467 -4.65 -3.09 -16.81
CA LEU A 467 -5.31 -2.27 -17.83
C LEU A 467 -6.30 -1.29 -17.18
N ASN A 468 -6.05 0.01 -17.35
CA ASN A 468 -6.87 1.08 -16.77
C ASN A 468 -8.13 1.39 -17.60
N MET A 469 -8.95 0.35 -17.84
CA MET A 469 -10.23 0.42 -18.53
C MET A 469 -11.22 -0.53 -17.86
N GLU A 470 -12.52 -0.22 -17.85
CA GLU A 470 -13.52 -1.18 -17.37
C GLU A 470 -13.59 -2.43 -18.28
N PRO A 471 -13.85 -3.63 -17.72
CA PRO A 471 -13.96 -3.92 -16.29
C PRO A 471 -12.60 -4.13 -15.58
N TRP A 472 -11.52 -4.31 -16.35
CA TRP A 472 -10.16 -4.63 -15.87
C TRP A 472 -9.63 -3.72 -14.75
N ARG A 473 -10.03 -2.45 -14.76
CA ARG A 473 -9.64 -1.45 -13.77
C ARG A 473 -10.01 -1.87 -12.33
N ARG A 474 -11.12 -2.57 -12.11
CA ARG A 474 -11.50 -3.11 -10.80
C ARG A 474 -10.50 -4.16 -10.28
N ALA A 475 -10.09 -5.11 -11.14
CA ALA A 475 -9.00 -6.02 -10.79
C ALA A 475 -7.69 -5.27 -10.53
N ALA A 476 -7.39 -4.22 -11.31
CA ALA A 476 -6.20 -3.39 -11.09
C ALA A 476 -6.19 -2.68 -9.71
N MET A 477 -7.35 -2.33 -9.15
CA MET A 477 -7.47 -1.78 -7.80
C MET A 477 -7.22 -2.82 -6.71
N CYS A 478 -7.41 -4.11 -7.00
CA CYS A 478 -7.26 -5.20 -6.03
C CYS A 478 -5.80 -5.62 -5.77
N TRP A 479 -4.80 -5.08 -6.48
CA TRP A 479 -3.39 -5.45 -6.28
C TRP A 479 -2.72 -4.66 -5.16
N ASP A 480 -1.99 -5.35 -4.27
CA ASP A 480 -1.08 -4.73 -3.30
C ASP A 480 0.18 -4.18 -4.00
N LEU A 481 0.66 -4.90 -5.02
CA LEU A 481 1.81 -4.50 -5.82
C LEU A 481 1.49 -4.64 -7.32
N ARG A 482 1.82 -3.60 -8.10
CA ARG A 482 1.60 -3.54 -9.55
C ARG A 482 2.93 -3.43 -10.27
N ARG A 483 3.19 -4.31 -11.24
CA ARG A 483 4.38 -4.25 -12.10
C ARG A 483 3.98 -4.27 -13.56
N LYS A 484 4.50 -3.32 -14.34
CA LYS A 484 4.48 -3.35 -15.81
C LYS A 484 5.86 -3.73 -16.31
N ARG A 485 5.92 -4.65 -17.28
CA ARG A 485 7.14 -5.07 -17.96
C ARG A 485 7.03 -4.74 -19.44
N GLU A 486 7.77 -3.70 -19.83
CA GLU A 486 7.98 -3.31 -21.21
C GLU A 486 9.28 -3.95 -21.71
N TYR A 487 9.38 -4.16 -23.03
CA TYR A 487 10.55 -4.81 -23.61
C TYR A 487 11.62 -3.74 -23.87
N VAL A 488 12.70 -3.76 -23.09
CA VAL A 488 13.92 -3.04 -23.47
C VAL A 488 14.61 -3.87 -24.54
N SER A 489 14.45 -3.49 -25.81
CA SER A 489 15.21 -4.11 -26.90
C SER A 489 16.68 -3.78 -26.75
N ARG A 490 17.47 -4.77 -26.33
CA ARG A 490 18.81 -4.91 -26.88
C ARG A 490 18.60 -5.18 -28.37
N ASP A 491 19.22 -4.34 -29.20
CA ASP A 491 19.02 -4.21 -30.66
C ASP A 491 17.74 -3.48 -31.10
N ASP A 492 17.72 -2.14 -30.96
CA ASP A 492 17.25 -1.28 -32.05
C ASP A 492 18.05 0.03 -32.12
N THR A 493 19.01 0.08 -33.06
CA THR A 493 19.76 1.29 -33.41
C THR A 493 19.16 2.00 -34.63
N SER A 494 17.88 1.80 -34.94
CA SER A 494 17.31 2.19 -36.24
C SER A 494 15.78 2.45 -36.32
N LYS A 495 15.21 3.26 -35.41
CA LYS A 495 14.32 4.45 -35.67
C LYS A 495 13.28 4.70 -34.56
N PRO A 496 12.89 5.96 -34.30
CA PRO A 496 11.85 6.30 -33.34
C PRO A 496 10.43 6.17 -33.92
N GLY A 497 9.47 5.82 -33.07
CA GLY A 497 8.02 5.82 -33.33
C GLY A 497 7.24 5.92 -32.03
#